data_AF-A0A821IXJ7-F1
#
_entry.id   AF-A0A821IXJ7-F1
#
_cell.length_a   1.000
_cell.length_b   1.000
_cell.length_c   1.000
_cell.angle_alpha   90.00
_cell.angle_beta   90.00
_cell.angle_gamma   90.00
#
_symmetry.space_group_name_H-M   'P 1'
#
loop_
_entity.id
_entity.type
_entity.pdbx_description
1 polymer ?
#
loop_
_entity_poly.entity_id
_entity_poly.type
_entity_poly.pdbx_seq_one_letter_code
_entity_poly.pdbx_strand_id
1 'polypeptide(L)'
;MQQITEFINRHKLILIEDTCESLGSLCQTGIRSERKMLGTFGSFGTFSFYFSHHITSGEGGMVICNTEEDYNIVRCLRAHGWTRHLTNRQTIEEKYEDIDSRFLFVNMGYNFRPLEVQGAMLNVQLDKLHIFNTCRRDNLRRIKETLSRDDRFSRLMSLMEASDGVDPAWFGLGVLLNRVYAHQRLEFLQYLERNGIENRPIISGNFVRQPCVSAFCNDEHPENYPGAEAIHTRGFFIGIHQVPLDQTVINKLANVILAFPFSPYHVVVVTGSNGMLGKYIQDIVLERSSADGSIIKITSTTPLKIVTKDSEWIFLTRHDGDLCK
;
A
#
# COMPACT_ATOMS: atom_id res chain seq x y z
N MET A 1 -15.22 -1.57 -3.99
CA MET A 1 -16.18 -1.86 -2.91
C MET A 1 -17.32 -2.78 -3.32
N GLN A 2 -17.99 -2.58 -4.46
CA GLN A 2 -19.14 -3.40 -4.86
C GLN A 2 -18.87 -4.92 -4.77
N GLN A 3 -17.82 -5.41 -5.44
CA GLN A 3 -17.46 -6.83 -5.41
C GLN A 3 -17.17 -7.35 -4.00
N ILE A 4 -16.51 -6.53 -3.16
CA ILE A 4 -16.21 -6.87 -1.76
C ILE A 4 -17.50 -7.01 -0.97
N THR A 5 -18.40 -6.03 -1.03
CA THR A 5 -19.67 -6.05 -0.28
C THR A 5 -20.56 -7.22 -0.72
N GLU A 6 -20.63 -7.52 -2.02
CA GLU A 6 -21.37 -8.68 -2.54
C GLU A 6 -20.81 -10.01 -1.99
N PHE A 7 -19.49 -10.15 -1.95
CA PHE A 7 -18.82 -11.32 -1.37
C PHE A 7 -19.13 -11.46 0.12
N ILE A 8 -18.93 -10.39 0.89
CA ILE A 8 -19.18 -10.34 2.34
C ILE A 8 -20.64 -10.74 2.64
N ASN A 9 -21.61 -10.19 1.92
CA ASN A 9 -23.03 -10.50 2.10
C ASN A 9 -23.36 -11.95 1.78
N ARG A 10 -22.80 -12.51 0.69
CA ARG A 10 -23.02 -13.90 0.30
C ARG A 10 -22.50 -14.88 1.35
N HIS A 11 -21.38 -14.54 1.98
CA HIS A 11 -20.70 -15.39 2.94
C HIS A 11 -21.01 -15.05 4.41
N LYS A 12 -21.89 -14.06 4.67
CA LYS A 12 -22.27 -13.60 6.01
C LYS A 12 -21.05 -13.22 6.86
N LEU A 13 -20.09 -12.53 6.25
CA LEU A 13 -18.87 -12.07 6.91
C LEU A 13 -19.06 -10.66 7.49
N ILE A 14 -18.19 -10.27 8.41
CA ILE A 14 -18.10 -8.88 8.90
C ILE A 14 -17.07 -8.15 8.03
N LEU A 15 -17.42 -6.94 7.60
CA LEU A 15 -16.49 -6.04 6.90
C LEU A 15 -16.04 -4.94 7.86
N ILE A 16 -14.72 -4.86 8.06
CA ILE A 16 -14.06 -3.74 8.76
C ILE A 16 -13.21 -3.02 7.72
N GLU A 17 -13.45 -1.73 7.53
CA GLU A 17 -12.70 -0.89 6.60
C GLU A 17 -11.57 -0.16 7.31
N ASP A 18 -10.33 -0.47 6.97
CA ASP A 18 -9.20 0.39 7.31
C ASP A 18 -9.15 1.58 6.35
N THR A 19 -9.54 2.75 6.85
CA THR A 19 -9.61 4.02 6.11
C THR A 19 -8.57 5.02 6.64
N CYS A 20 -7.54 4.55 7.36
CA CYS A 20 -6.50 5.41 7.92
C CYS A 20 -5.85 6.30 6.85
N GLU A 21 -5.51 5.73 5.70
CA GLU A 21 -4.85 6.44 4.60
C GLU A 21 -5.82 6.92 3.50
N SER A 22 -7.12 7.00 3.77
CA SER A 22 -8.10 7.35 2.74
C SER A 22 -9.26 8.23 3.21
N LEU A 23 -9.10 8.95 4.33
CA LEU A 23 -10.10 9.86 4.88
C LEU A 23 -10.59 10.90 3.84
N GLY A 24 -11.90 10.85 3.54
CA GLY A 24 -12.55 11.72 2.55
C GLY A 24 -12.45 11.22 1.10
N SER A 25 -12.04 9.98 0.89
CA SER A 25 -12.20 9.27 -0.38
C SER A 25 -13.64 8.84 -0.58
N LEU A 26 -14.09 8.85 -1.84
CA LEU A 26 -15.43 8.45 -2.22
C LEU A 26 -15.39 7.22 -3.12
N CYS A 27 -16.39 6.35 -3.02
CA CYS A 27 -16.57 5.20 -3.89
C CYS A 27 -18.03 5.08 -4.31
N GLN A 28 -18.25 4.80 -5.59
CA GLN A 28 -19.55 4.48 -6.15
C GLN A 28 -19.73 2.96 -6.18
N THR A 29 -20.92 2.48 -5.81
CA THR A 29 -21.29 1.06 -5.88
C THR A 29 -22.69 0.87 -6.45
N GLY A 30 -22.85 -0.07 -7.40
CA GLY A 30 -24.15 -0.41 -8.00
C GLY A 30 -24.68 0.62 -8.99
N ILE A 31 -25.98 0.53 -9.31
CA ILE A 31 -26.68 1.35 -10.33
C ILE A 31 -27.02 2.76 -9.81
N ARG A 32 -26.95 3.00 -8.49
CA ARG A 32 -27.20 4.33 -7.93
C ARG A 32 -26.01 5.23 -8.23
N SER A 33 -26.26 6.39 -8.82
CA SER A 33 -25.26 7.43 -9.12
C SER A 33 -24.65 8.11 -7.89
N GLU A 34 -24.99 7.67 -6.69
CA GLU A 34 -24.57 8.30 -5.43
C GLU A 34 -23.22 7.74 -4.99
N ARG A 35 -22.27 8.63 -4.72
CA ARG A 35 -20.97 8.31 -4.14
C ARG A 35 -21.09 8.24 -2.63
N LYS A 36 -20.55 7.18 -2.02
CA LYS A 36 -20.44 7.04 -0.56
C LYS A 36 -18.99 7.25 -0.11
N MET A 37 -18.80 7.67 1.14
CA MET A 37 -17.47 7.79 1.74
C MET A 37 -16.91 6.39 2.05
N LEU A 38 -15.60 6.19 1.85
CA LEU A 38 -14.93 5.01 2.38
C LEU A 38 -15.01 5.01 3.91
N GLY A 39 -15.07 3.82 4.50
CA GLY A 39 -15.30 3.59 5.93
C GLY A 39 -16.77 3.34 6.29
N THR A 40 -17.71 3.60 5.37
CA THR A 40 -19.17 3.49 5.64
C THR A 40 -19.86 2.34 4.89
N PHE A 41 -19.12 1.44 4.26
CA PHE A 41 -19.65 0.24 3.59
C PHE A 41 -19.71 -0.98 4.50
N GLY A 42 -18.78 -1.08 5.45
CA GLY A 42 -18.68 -2.15 6.43
C GLY A 42 -19.45 -1.89 7.72
N SER A 43 -19.33 -2.83 8.66
CA SER A 43 -19.85 -2.69 10.02
C SER A 43 -19.05 -1.66 10.82
N PHE A 44 -17.74 -1.58 10.55
CA PHE A 44 -16.82 -0.64 11.18
C PHE A 44 -15.92 0.02 10.14
N GLY A 45 -15.60 1.29 10.37
CA GLY A 45 -14.56 2.02 9.64
C GLY A 45 -13.56 2.63 10.61
N THR A 46 -12.28 2.57 10.28
CA THR A 46 -11.21 3.14 11.13
C THR A 46 -10.47 4.27 10.41
N PHE A 47 -10.06 5.27 11.19
CA PHE A 47 -9.31 6.43 10.71
C PHE A 47 -8.14 6.71 11.65
N SER A 48 -7.07 7.25 11.11
CA SER A 48 -5.87 7.65 11.84
C SER A 48 -5.68 9.17 11.74
N PHE A 49 -5.20 9.74 12.84
CA PHE A 49 -4.89 11.16 12.98
C PHE A 49 -3.43 11.39 13.35
N TYR A 50 -2.57 10.42 13.01
CA TYR A 50 -1.13 10.58 13.10
C TYR A 50 -0.64 11.73 12.21
N PHE A 51 0.48 12.35 12.57
CA PHE A 51 1.03 13.55 11.94
C PHE A 51 1.01 13.57 10.41
N SER A 52 1.35 12.46 9.75
CA SER A 52 1.45 12.37 8.29
C SER A 52 0.13 12.18 7.55
N HIS A 53 -0.98 11.99 8.27
CA HIS A 53 -2.28 11.65 7.69
C HIS A 53 -3.04 12.89 7.21
N HIS A 54 -4.23 12.68 6.62
CA HIS A 54 -5.03 13.73 5.98
C HIS A 54 -5.34 14.91 6.91
N ILE A 55 -5.55 14.62 8.19
CA ILE A 55 -5.64 15.56 9.30
C ILE A 55 -4.91 14.98 10.50
N THR A 56 -4.57 15.82 11.50
CA THR A 56 -3.78 15.34 12.64
C THR A 56 -4.15 15.94 13.99
N SER A 57 -3.99 15.11 15.03
CA SER A 57 -3.93 15.50 16.45
C SER A 57 -2.58 15.16 17.09
N GLY A 58 -1.51 15.10 16.29
CA GLY A 58 -0.22 14.51 16.65
C GLY A 58 -0.30 12.98 16.61
N GLU A 59 -1.08 12.43 17.54
CA GLU A 59 -1.46 11.02 17.63
C GLU A 59 -2.99 10.91 17.71
N GLY A 60 -3.55 9.77 17.33
CA GLY A 60 -4.97 9.48 17.55
C GLY A 60 -5.62 8.67 16.43
N GLY A 61 -6.87 8.29 16.65
CA GLY A 61 -7.69 7.59 15.67
C GLY A 61 -9.16 7.64 16.02
N MET A 62 -9.98 7.13 15.11
CA MET A 62 -11.43 7.07 15.25
C MET A 62 -11.95 5.75 14.70
N VAL A 63 -13.00 5.23 15.34
CA VAL A 63 -13.80 4.12 14.83
C VAL A 63 -15.21 4.65 14.62
N ILE A 64 -15.78 4.38 13.45
CA ILE A 64 -17.20 4.59 13.16
C ILE A 64 -17.89 3.23 13.02
N CYS A 65 -19.19 3.21 13.29
CA CYS A 65 -20.02 2.02 13.19
C CYS A 65 -21.47 2.41 12.88
N ASN A 66 -22.26 1.44 12.41
CA ASN A 66 -23.63 1.71 11.92
C ASN A 66 -24.72 1.52 12.98
N THR A 67 -24.46 0.78 14.05
CA THR A 67 -25.46 0.41 15.05
C THR A 67 -25.11 0.95 16.42
N GLU A 68 -26.15 1.18 17.24
CA GLU A 68 -25.98 1.58 18.64
C GLU A 68 -25.34 0.46 19.48
N GLU A 69 -25.61 -0.80 19.13
CA GLU A 69 -24.99 -1.97 19.76
C GLU A 69 -23.46 -1.95 19.56
N ASP A 70 -23.02 -1.81 18.31
CA ASP A 70 -21.59 -1.69 17.97
C ASP A 70 -20.95 -0.47 18.64
N TYR A 71 -21.67 0.64 18.69
CA TYR A 71 -21.22 1.87 19.36
C TYR A 71 -20.96 1.63 20.86
N ASN A 72 -21.85 0.92 21.54
CA ASN A 72 -21.68 0.55 22.93
C ASN A 72 -20.49 -0.39 23.13
N ILE A 73 -20.30 -1.39 22.25
CA ILE A 73 -19.15 -2.29 22.30
C ILE A 73 -17.84 -1.49 22.21
N VAL A 74 -17.71 -0.62 21.20
CA VAL A 74 -16.50 0.19 21.01
C VAL A 74 -16.25 1.13 22.19
N ARG A 75 -17.29 1.80 22.72
CA ARG A 75 -17.14 2.70 23.89
C ARG A 75 -16.73 1.95 25.15
N CYS A 76 -17.27 0.76 25.36
CA CYS A 76 -16.93 -0.12 26.47
C CYS A 76 -15.45 -0.51 26.40
N LEU A 77 -15.03 -1.10 25.26
CA LEU A 77 -13.66 -1.57 25.05
C LEU A 77 -12.63 -0.44 25.09
N ARG A 78 -12.96 0.77 24.65
CA ARG A 78 -12.08 1.94 24.69
C ARG A 78 -11.73 2.41 26.11
N ALA A 79 -12.61 2.14 27.09
CA ALA A 79 -12.50 2.69 28.44
C ALA A 79 -12.75 1.61 29.51
N HIS A 80 -11.72 0.80 29.76
CA HIS A 80 -11.62 -0.22 30.80
C HIS A 80 -12.68 -1.34 30.76
N GLY A 81 -13.60 -1.33 29.80
CA GLY A 81 -14.71 -2.29 29.74
C GLY A 81 -15.88 -1.95 30.67
N TRP A 82 -15.98 -0.69 31.14
CA TRP A 82 -17.03 -0.28 32.07
C TRP A 82 -18.29 0.30 31.40
N THR A 83 -19.36 0.41 32.16
CA THR A 83 -20.70 0.83 31.66
C THR A 83 -20.92 2.35 31.61
N ARG A 84 -20.02 3.18 32.17
CA ARG A 84 -20.24 4.62 32.44
C ARG A 84 -20.76 5.45 31.26
N HIS A 85 -20.44 5.01 30.05
CA HIS A 85 -20.64 5.75 28.81
C HIS A 85 -21.50 5.00 27.80
N LEU A 86 -22.17 3.92 28.20
CA LEU A 86 -23.04 3.15 27.32
C LEU A 86 -24.42 3.79 27.26
N THR A 87 -25.07 3.72 26.09
CA THR A 87 -26.44 4.24 25.90
C THR A 87 -27.47 3.39 26.65
N ASN A 88 -27.19 2.09 26.80
CA ASN A 88 -28.03 1.12 27.52
C ASN A 88 -27.57 0.87 28.97
N ARG A 89 -26.83 1.82 29.56
CA ARG A 89 -26.23 1.70 30.90
C ARG A 89 -27.23 1.29 31.98
N GLN A 90 -28.40 1.92 32.03
CA GLN A 90 -29.41 1.65 33.05
C GLN A 90 -29.89 0.19 33.02
N THR A 91 -30.21 -0.33 31.85
CA THR A 91 -30.64 -1.73 31.66
C THR A 91 -29.58 -2.75 32.06
N ILE A 92 -28.30 -2.36 32.01
CA ILE A 92 -27.19 -3.21 32.48
C ILE A 92 -27.08 -3.13 34.00
N GLU A 93 -27.16 -1.94 34.58
CA GLU A 93 -27.07 -1.74 36.04
C GLU A 93 -28.19 -2.49 36.79
N GLU A 94 -29.41 -2.52 36.26
CA GLU A 94 -30.54 -3.29 36.81
C GLU A 94 -30.30 -4.81 36.86
N LYS A 95 -29.34 -5.33 36.07
CA LYS A 95 -28.98 -6.76 36.08
C LYS A 95 -27.90 -7.10 37.11
N TYR A 96 -27.21 -6.10 37.64
CA TYR A 96 -26.04 -6.25 38.51
C TYR A 96 -26.16 -5.30 39.72
N GLU A 97 -27.29 -5.37 40.43
CA GLU A 97 -27.64 -4.48 41.54
C GLU A 97 -26.69 -4.60 42.75
N ASP A 98 -25.95 -5.69 42.86
CA ASP A 98 -24.97 -5.98 43.91
C ASP A 98 -23.60 -5.35 43.65
N ILE A 99 -23.38 -4.75 42.47
CA ILE A 99 -22.12 -4.12 42.06
C ILE A 99 -22.31 -2.60 42.00
N ASP A 100 -21.36 -1.85 42.58
CA ASP A 100 -21.35 -0.39 42.47
C ASP A 100 -21.23 0.03 41.01
N SER A 101 -22.26 0.70 40.50
CA SER A 101 -22.37 1.09 39.10
C SER A 101 -21.26 2.01 38.60
N ARG A 102 -20.54 2.70 39.50
CA ARG A 102 -19.36 3.51 39.16
C ARG A 102 -18.18 2.66 38.71
N PHE A 103 -18.15 1.38 39.10
CA PHE A 103 -17.09 0.41 38.79
C PHE A 103 -17.66 -0.92 38.26
N LEU A 104 -18.76 -0.85 37.51
CA LEU A 104 -19.32 -2.00 36.83
C LEU A 104 -18.58 -2.23 35.50
N PHE A 105 -17.77 -3.29 35.47
CA PHE A 105 -17.02 -3.75 34.31
C PHE A 105 -17.72 -4.95 33.67
N VAL A 106 -18.14 -4.80 32.42
CA VAL A 106 -18.93 -5.80 31.68
C VAL A 106 -18.17 -6.40 30.49
N ASN A 107 -16.94 -5.95 30.27
CA ASN A 107 -16.05 -6.48 29.25
C ASN A 107 -14.58 -6.33 29.70
N MET A 108 -13.67 -7.06 29.05
CA MET A 108 -12.23 -6.90 29.20
C MET A 108 -11.75 -5.81 28.22
N GLY A 109 -11.86 -4.55 28.66
CA GLY A 109 -11.48 -3.38 27.85
C GLY A 109 -10.03 -2.93 28.04
N TYR A 110 -9.73 -1.80 27.39
CA TYR A 110 -8.44 -1.13 27.35
C TYR A 110 -8.59 0.33 27.78
N ASN A 111 -7.48 1.07 27.88
CA ASN A 111 -7.51 2.52 28.01
C ASN A 111 -6.99 3.19 26.72
N PHE A 112 -7.84 3.26 25.70
CA PHE A 112 -7.57 3.92 24.41
C PHE A 112 -8.28 5.27 24.27
N ARG A 113 -8.54 5.93 25.40
CA ARG A 113 -9.18 7.25 25.38
C ARG A 113 -8.20 8.30 24.84
N PRO A 114 -8.64 9.20 23.95
CA PRO A 114 -7.83 10.35 23.56
C PRO A 114 -7.78 11.38 24.70
N LEU A 115 -6.87 12.33 24.57
CA LEU A 115 -6.84 13.54 25.39
C LEU A 115 -7.80 14.59 24.82
N GLU A 116 -8.36 15.42 25.70
CA GLU A 116 -9.29 16.49 25.31
C GLU A 116 -8.67 17.46 24.28
N VAL A 117 -7.37 17.74 24.44
CA VAL A 117 -6.60 18.59 23.50
C VAL A 117 -6.55 18.00 22.09
N GLN A 118 -6.50 16.67 21.96
CA GLN A 118 -6.54 16.01 20.64
C GLN A 118 -7.89 16.24 19.96
N GLY A 119 -9.00 16.15 20.73
CA GLY A 119 -10.34 16.48 20.23
C GLY A 119 -10.45 17.93 19.77
N ALA A 120 -9.93 18.88 20.55
CA ALA A 120 -9.91 20.30 20.19
C ALA A 120 -9.11 20.57 18.90
N MET A 121 -7.94 19.93 18.74
CA MET A 121 -7.15 20.02 17.51
C MET A 121 -7.91 19.48 16.30
N LEU A 122 -8.57 18.32 16.44
CA LEU A 122 -9.34 17.71 15.35
C LEU A 122 -10.53 18.55 14.91
N ASN A 123 -11.21 19.22 15.84
CA ASN A 123 -12.30 20.14 15.48
C ASN A 123 -11.82 21.22 14.50
N VAL A 124 -10.63 21.79 14.71
CA VAL A 124 -10.04 22.79 13.80
C VAL A 124 -9.55 22.17 12.48
N GLN A 125 -9.09 20.91 12.52
CA GLN A 125 -8.57 20.22 11.33
C GLN A 125 -9.68 19.72 10.40
N LEU A 126 -10.79 19.23 10.97
CA LEU A 126 -11.93 18.69 10.21
C LEU A 126 -12.50 19.73 9.23
N ASP A 127 -12.59 20.99 9.65
CA ASP A 127 -13.05 22.10 8.79
C ASP A 127 -12.16 22.28 7.54
N LYS A 128 -10.89 21.86 7.60
CA LYS A 128 -9.91 22.00 6.53
C LYS A 128 -9.79 20.78 5.63
N LEU A 129 -10.39 19.65 6.03
CA LEU A 129 -10.25 18.36 5.34
C LEU A 129 -10.59 18.45 3.84
N HIS A 130 -11.68 19.15 3.51
CA HIS A 130 -12.12 19.30 2.12
C HIS A 130 -11.11 20.09 1.26
N ILE A 131 -10.49 21.13 1.82
CA ILE A 131 -9.43 21.91 1.16
C ILE A 131 -8.21 21.03 0.96
N PHE A 132 -7.75 20.34 2.00
CA PHE A 132 -6.59 19.46 1.96
C PHE A 132 -6.72 18.37 0.90
N ASN A 133 -7.88 17.71 0.86
CA ASN A 133 -8.15 16.64 -0.11
C ASN A 133 -8.25 17.18 -1.54
N THR A 134 -8.81 18.38 -1.73
CA THR A 134 -8.86 19.05 -3.03
C THR A 134 -7.45 19.39 -3.53
N CYS A 135 -6.60 19.96 -2.67
CA CYS A 135 -5.21 20.25 -3.00
C CYS A 135 -4.42 18.98 -3.33
N ARG A 136 -4.59 17.90 -2.57
CA ARG A 136 -3.93 16.60 -2.85
C ARG A 136 -4.31 16.06 -4.24
N ARG A 137 -5.60 16.10 -4.59
CA ARG A 137 -6.09 15.69 -5.92
C ARG A 137 -5.49 16.54 -7.03
N ASP A 138 -5.49 17.87 -6.88
CA ASP A 138 -4.94 18.78 -7.89
C ASP A 138 -3.42 18.59 -8.06
N ASN A 139 -2.68 18.51 -6.95
CA ASN A 139 -1.24 18.29 -6.95
C ASN A 139 -0.88 16.98 -7.68
N LEU A 140 -1.54 15.87 -7.34
CA LEU A 140 -1.25 14.59 -8.01
C LEU A 140 -1.59 14.66 -9.50
N ARG A 141 -2.71 15.27 -9.88
CA ARG A 141 -3.08 15.48 -11.30
C ARG A 141 -1.99 16.24 -12.05
N ARG A 142 -1.53 17.37 -11.50
CA ARG A 142 -0.50 18.22 -12.13
C ARG A 142 0.87 17.53 -12.21
N ILE A 143 1.23 16.75 -11.19
CA ILE A 143 2.45 15.93 -11.20
C ILE A 143 2.36 14.85 -12.29
N LYS A 144 1.24 14.11 -12.36
CA LYS A 144 0.99 13.10 -13.39
C LYS A 144 1.08 13.72 -14.79
N GLU A 145 0.41 14.84 -15.02
CA GLU A 145 0.47 15.57 -16.30
C GLU A 145 1.89 16.00 -16.66
N THR A 146 2.67 16.47 -15.68
CA THR A 146 4.05 16.94 -15.93
C THR A 146 4.98 15.78 -16.26
N LEU A 147 4.91 14.68 -15.51
CA LEU A 147 5.71 13.48 -15.76
C LEU A 147 5.39 12.85 -17.13
N SER A 148 4.11 12.79 -17.49
CA SER A 148 3.65 12.19 -18.75
C SER A 148 4.01 13.00 -20.01
N ARG A 149 4.56 14.21 -19.88
CA ARG A 149 5.07 14.98 -21.04
C ARG A 149 6.36 14.40 -21.61
N ASP A 150 7.07 13.59 -20.84
CA ASP A 150 8.27 12.91 -21.28
C ASP A 150 7.96 11.46 -21.63
N ASP A 151 8.11 11.08 -22.90
CA ASP A 151 7.83 9.73 -23.40
C ASP A 151 8.72 8.64 -22.76
N ARG A 152 9.78 9.01 -22.06
CA ARG A 152 10.58 8.06 -21.25
C ARG A 152 9.80 7.61 -20.02
N PHE A 153 8.93 8.44 -19.46
CA PHE A 153 8.25 8.16 -18.20
C PHE A 153 7.55 6.80 -18.19
N SER A 154 6.71 6.53 -19.19
CA SER A 154 5.95 5.28 -19.33
C SER A 154 6.83 4.03 -19.52
N ARG A 155 8.05 4.20 -20.01
CA ARG A 155 9.05 3.13 -20.12
C ARG A 155 9.73 2.87 -18.79
N LEU A 156 9.97 3.92 -18.00
CA LEU A 156 10.68 3.85 -16.72
C LEU A 156 9.80 3.34 -15.58
N MET A 157 8.55 3.82 -15.49
CA MET A 157 7.68 3.56 -14.35
C MET A 157 6.20 3.85 -14.65
N SER A 158 5.32 3.45 -13.73
CA SER A 158 3.90 3.76 -13.75
C SER A 158 3.45 4.34 -12.40
N LEU A 159 2.43 5.18 -12.42
CA LEU A 159 1.76 5.65 -11.19
C LEU A 159 0.63 4.69 -10.83
N MET A 160 0.32 4.59 -9.53
CA MET A 160 -0.92 3.96 -9.09
C MET A 160 -2.12 4.78 -9.56
N GLU A 161 -3.15 4.09 -10.04
CA GLU A 161 -4.37 4.70 -10.56
C GLU A 161 -5.57 4.38 -9.67
N ALA A 162 -6.56 5.26 -9.68
CA ALA A 162 -7.81 5.01 -8.99
C ALA A 162 -8.55 3.87 -9.68
N SER A 163 -9.19 2.99 -8.89
CA SER A 163 -10.15 2.04 -9.45
C SER A 163 -11.39 2.74 -9.98
N ASP A 164 -12.09 2.11 -10.92
CA ASP A 164 -13.32 2.64 -11.49
C ASP A 164 -14.34 3.01 -10.40
N GLY A 165 -14.94 4.20 -10.54
CA GLY A 165 -15.92 4.72 -9.59
C GLY A 165 -15.35 5.18 -8.25
N VAL A 166 -14.03 5.23 -8.09
CA VAL A 166 -13.36 5.75 -6.89
C VAL A 166 -12.80 7.15 -7.14
N ASP A 167 -13.06 8.06 -6.19
CA ASP A 167 -12.47 9.39 -6.12
C ASP A 167 -11.60 9.49 -4.86
N PRO A 168 -10.32 9.08 -4.96
CA PRO A 168 -9.44 8.96 -3.81
C PRO A 168 -8.97 10.33 -3.29
N ALA A 169 -8.97 10.47 -1.97
CA ALA A 169 -8.20 11.49 -1.27
C ALA A 169 -6.76 10.97 -1.13
N TRP A 170 -5.90 11.30 -2.09
CA TRP A 170 -4.55 10.72 -2.19
C TRP A 170 -3.67 11.00 -0.96
N PHE A 171 -3.28 9.94 -0.24
CA PHE A 171 -2.29 10.00 0.83
C PHE A 171 -0.88 10.30 0.31
N GLY A 172 -0.51 9.65 -0.79
CA GLY A 172 0.78 9.84 -1.46
C GLY A 172 0.73 9.45 -2.94
N LEU A 173 1.81 9.73 -3.64
CA LEU A 173 2.03 9.36 -5.03
C LEU A 173 2.66 7.97 -5.07
N GLY A 174 1.83 6.93 -5.23
CA GLY A 174 2.31 5.57 -5.42
C GLY A 174 2.95 5.40 -6.81
N VAL A 175 4.18 4.93 -6.84
CA VAL A 175 4.96 4.70 -8.07
C VAL A 175 5.44 3.26 -8.11
N LEU A 176 5.41 2.66 -9.30
CA LEU A 176 5.93 1.33 -9.56
C LEU A 176 6.96 1.40 -10.69
N LEU A 177 8.22 1.10 -10.39
CA LEU A 177 9.26 1.01 -11.43
C LEU A 177 8.93 -0.10 -12.43
N ASN A 178 9.35 0.04 -13.68
CA ASN A 178 9.31 -1.06 -14.64
C ASN A 178 10.14 -2.25 -14.09
N ARG A 179 9.70 -3.49 -14.38
CA ARG A 179 10.37 -4.71 -13.90
C ARG A 179 11.86 -4.74 -14.25
N VAL A 180 12.24 -4.25 -15.43
CA VAL A 180 13.65 -4.25 -15.87
C VAL A 180 14.54 -3.32 -15.04
N TYR A 181 13.96 -2.39 -14.26
CA TYR A 181 14.69 -1.46 -13.40
C TYR A 181 14.53 -1.78 -11.90
N ALA A 182 13.88 -2.90 -11.54
CA ALA A 182 13.64 -3.27 -10.14
C ALA A 182 14.94 -3.34 -9.32
N HIS A 183 16.02 -3.82 -9.93
CA HIS A 183 17.34 -3.93 -9.30
C HIS A 183 17.96 -2.58 -8.90
N GLN A 184 17.57 -1.48 -9.55
CA GLN A 184 18.04 -0.12 -9.21
C GLN A 184 17.13 0.62 -8.24
N ARG A 185 16.06 -0.01 -7.73
CA ARG A 185 15.10 0.68 -6.86
C ARG A 185 15.78 1.38 -5.68
N LEU A 186 16.63 0.66 -4.93
CA LEU A 186 17.29 1.24 -3.75
C LEU A 186 18.20 2.42 -4.12
N GLU A 187 19.00 2.27 -5.16
CA GLU A 187 19.89 3.34 -5.67
C GLU A 187 19.09 4.56 -6.11
N PHE A 188 17.96 4.33 -6.80
CA PHE A 188 17.06 5.39 -7.22
C PHE A 188 16.44 6.13 -6.04
N LEU A 189 15.96 5.42 -5.00
CA LEU A 189 15.41 6.04 -3.79
C LEU A 189 16.45 6.89 -3.04
N GLN A 190 17.69 6.40 -2.94
CA GLN A 190 18.80 7.17 -2.37
C GLN A 190 19.16 8.39 -3.22
N TYR A 191 19.09 8.26 -4.55
CA TYR A 191 19.27 9.39 -5.46
C TYR A 191 18.18 10.45 -5.28
N LEU A 192 16.90 10.06 -5.14
CA LEU A 192 15.81 10.99 -4.84
C LEU A 192 16.07 11.75 -3.53
N GLU A 193 16.45 11.03 -2.47
CA GLU A 193 16.75 11.62 -1.17
C GLU A 193 17.91 12.63 -1.22
N ARG A 194 19.02 12.28 -1.89
CA ARG A 194 20.16 13.20 -2.12
C ARG A 194 19.78 14.46 -2.90
N ASN A 195 18.71 14.41 -3.70
CA ASN A 195 18.18 15.56 -4.43
C ASN A 195 17.04 16.27 -3.70
N GLY A 196 16.80 15.95 -2.43
CA GLY A 196 15.81 16.57 -1.56
C GLY A 196 14.38 16.09 -1.80
N ILE A 197 14.19 14.90 -2.38
CA ILE A 197 12.89 14.27 -2.56
C ILE A 197 12.78 13.11 -1.58
N GLU A 198 12.08 13.37 -0.49
CA GLU A 198 11.76 12.35 0.50
C GLU A 198 10.83 11.30 -0.13
N ASN A 199 11.14 10.03 0.15
CA ASN A 199 10.41 8.89 -0.35
C ASN A 199 10.29 7.81 0.72
N ARG A 200 9.41 6.85 0.48
CA ARG A 200 9.17 5.70 1.36
C ARG A 200 8.86 4.45 0.54
N PRO A 201 9.13 3.24 1.06
CA PRO A 201 8.48 2.04 0.54
C PRO A 201 6.96 2.19 0.65
N ILE A 202 6.21 1.45 -0.15
CA ILE A 202 4.74 1.41 -0.01
C ILE A 202 4.41 0.61 1.24
N ILE A 203 4.29 1.32 2.36
CA ILE A 203 4.04 0.80 3.70
C ILE A 203 5.02 -0.34 4.02
N SER A 204 4.52 -1.57 4.12
CA SER A 204 5.30 -2.77 4.44
C SER A 204 5.74 -3.57 3.21
N GLY A 205 5.29 -3.17 2.01
CA GLY A 205 5.42 -3.97 0.79
C GLY A 205 4.65 -5.28 0.91
N ASN A 206 5.32 -6.41 0.65
CA ASN A 206 4.79 -7.72 0.98
C ASN A 206 4.96 -7.98 2.47
N PHE A 207 3.85 -7.96 3.21
CA PHE A 207 3.87 -8.17 4.65
C PHE A 207 4.41 -9.55 5.03
N VAL A 208 4.26 -10.58 4.18
CA VAL A 208 4.79 -11.94 4.41
C VAL A 208 6.32 -11.94 4.55
N ARG A 209 7.02 -10.93 4.00
CA ARG A 209 8.48 -10.75 4.18
C ARG A 209 8.86 -10.19 5.55
N GLN A 210 7.92 -9.69 6.34
CA GLN A 210 8.21 -9.08 7.64
C GLN A 210 8.50 -10.17 8.68
N PRO A 211 9.55 -10.04 9.51
CA PRO A 211 9.91 -11.06 10.49
C PRO A 211 8.80 -11.41 11.49
N CYS A 212 7.89 -10.47 11.79
CA CYS A 212 6.78 -10.74 12.71
C CYS A 212 5.77 -11.74 12.15
N VAL A 213 5.67 -11.89 10.82
CA VAL A 213 4.69 -12.80 10.20
C VAL A 213 5.04 -14.26 10.47
N SER A 214 6.34 -14.60 10.59
CA SER A 214 6.77 -15.96 10.95
C SER A 214 6.45 -16.37 12.39
N ALA A 215 5.75 -15.53 13.16
CA ALA A 215 5.18 -15.94 14.45
C ALA A 215 3.70 -16.36 14.32
N PHE A 216 3.04 -16.02 13.21
CA PHE A 216 1.59 -16.19 13.02
C PHE A 216 1.23 -17.02 11.78
N CYS A 217 2.03 -16.97 10.72
CA CYS A 217 1.76 -17.59 9.43
C CYS A 217 3.03 -18.25 8.85
N ASN A 218 3.43 -19.42 9.39
CA ASN A 218 4.70 -20.06 9.04
C ASN A 218 4.72 -20.72 7.66
N ASP A 219 3.55 -21.04 7.11
CA ASP A 219 3.39 -21.72 5.82
C ASP A 219 3.20 -20.74 4.65
N GLU A 220 3.21 -19.44 4.93
CA GLU A 220 3.04 -18.41 3.91
C GLU A 220 4.39 -18.01 3.31
N HIS A 221 4.44 -18.06 1.97
CA HIS A 221 5.63 -17.74 1.21
C HIS A 221 5.38 -16.46 0.38
N PRO A 222 6.33 -15.51 0.32
CA PRO A 222 6.15 -14.27 -0.44
C PRO A 222 5.71 -14.50 -1.89
N GLU A 223 6.18 -15.59 -2.50
CA GLU A 223 5.92 -15.97 -3.89
C GLU A 223 4.45 -16.27 -4.17
N ASN A 224 3.68 -16.66 -3.14
CA ASN A 224 2.22 -16.87 -3.24
C ASN A 224 1.46 -15.55 -3.50
N TYR A 225 2.10 -14.39 -3.30
CA TYR A 225 1.49 -13.06 -3.38
C TYR A 225 2.18 -12.18 -4.42
N PRO A 226 2.10 -12.52 -5.73
CA PRO A 226 2.88 -11.85 -6.78
C PRO A 226 2.58 -10.35 -6.92
N GLY A 227 1.36 -9.91 -6.58
CA GLY A 227 0.99 -8.50 -6.54
C GLY A 227 1.72 -7.75 -5.42
N ALA A 228 1.72 -8.32 -4.21
CA ALA A 228 2.43 -7.76 -3.06
C ALA A 228 3.95 -7.76 -3.28
N GLU A 229 4.48 -8.80 -3.93
CA GLU A 229 5.89 -8.86 -4.34
C GLU A 229 6.28 -7.79 -5.34
N ALA A 230 5.42 -7.53 -6.33
CA ALA A 230 5.66 -6.43 -7.26
C ALA A 230 5.74 -5.08 -6.51
N ILE A 231 4.85 -4.84 -5.54
CA ILE A 231 4.89 -3.65 -4.69
C ILE A 231 6.17 -3.60 -3.84
N HIS A 232 6.55 -4.70 -3.21
CA HIS A 232 7.73 -4.77 -2.35
C HIS A 232 9.02 -4.46 -3.13
N THR A 233 9.17 -5.07 -4.30
CA THR A 233 10.41 -5.06 -5.09
C THR A 233 10.55 -3.82 -5.97
N ARG A 234 9.43 -3.21 -6.38
CA ARG A 234 9.43 -2.11 -7.38
C ARG A 234 8.72 -0.85 -6.91
N GLY A 235 7.91 -0.95 -5.86
CA GLY A 235 7.01 0.10 -5.40
C GLY A 235 7.66 1.06 -4.42
N PHE A 236 7.34 2.33 -4.53
CA PHE A 236 7.64 3.35 -3.53
C PHE A 236 6.57 4.44 -3.60
N PHE A 237 6.54 5.35 -2.62
CA PHE A 237 5.71 6.53 -2.72
C PHE A 237 6.47 7.80 -2.33
N ILE A 238 5.98 8.91 -2.87
CA ILE A 238 6.40 10.27 -2.53
C ILE A 238 5.20 10.97 -1.88
N GLY A 239 5.44 11.81 -0.88
CA GLY A 239 4.37 12.58 -0.23
C GLY A 239 3.66 13.52 -1.21
N ILE A 240 2.32 13.59 -1.11
CA ILE A 240 1.53 14.61 -1.81
C ILE A 240 1.01 15.59 -0.76
N HIS A 241 1.43 16.85 -0.87
CA HIS A 241 1.09 17.84 0.15
C HIS A 241 -0.37 18.29 0.06
N GLN A 242 -0.90 18.66 1.22
CA GLN A 242 -2.24 19.22 1.44
C GLN A 242 -2.37 20.71 1.09
N VAL A 243 -1.29 21.33 0.61
CA VAL A 243 -1.26 22.71 0.13
C VAL A 243 -0.95 22.73 -1.37
N PRO A 244 -1.39 23.74 -2.13
CA PRO A 244 -1.06 23.84 -3.56
C PRO A 244 0.45 23.86 -3.77
N LEU A 245 0.95 23.04 -4.70
CA LEU A 245 2.35 23.04 -5.09
C LEU A 245 2.59 24.03 -6.23
N ASP A 246 3.67 24.79 -6.13
CA ASP A 246 4.11 25.65 -7.24
C ASP A 246 4.55 24.80 -8.44
N GLN A 247 4.32 25.31 -9.64
CA GLN A 247 4.71 24.60 -10.86
C GLN A 247 6.23 24.36 -10.94
N THR A 248 7.03 25.28 -10.38
CA THR A 248 8.49 25.13 -10.30
C THR A 248 8.89 23.91 -9.47
N VAL A 249 8.19 23.64 -8.36
CA VAL A 249 8.44 22.47 -7.50
C VAL A 249 8.08 21.18 -8.24
N ILE A 250 6.94 21.16 -8.94
CA ILE A 250 6.50 20.02 -9.75
C ILE A 250 7.49 19.74 -10.90
N ASN A 251 7.96 20.78 -11.59
CA ASN A 251 8.95 20.64 -12.65
C ASN A 251 10.28 20.10 -12.09
N LYS A 252 10.71 20.58 -10.91
CA LYS A 252 11.91 20.05 -10.24
C LYS A 252 11.75 18.57 -9.90
N LEU A 253 10.61 18.17 -9.33
CA LEU A 253 10.29 16.77 -9.04
C LEU A 253 10.40 15.89 -10.30
N ALA A 254 9.74 16.30 -11.38
CA ALA A 254 9.76 15.56 -12.65
C ALA A 254 11.17 15.46 -13.24
N ASN A 255 11.91 16.58 -13.26
CA ASN A 255 13.28 16.62 -13.80
C ASN A 255 14.21 15.71 -13.02
N VAL A 256 14.15 15.71 -11.69
CA VAL A 256 14.99 14.84 -10.86
C VAL A 256 14.65 13.37 -11.12
N ILE A 257 13.37 12.99 -11.09
CA ILE A 257 12.91 11.61 -11.36
C ILE A 257 13.41 11.12 -12.72
N LEU A 258 13.27 11.93 -13.77
CA LEU A 258 13.60 11.57 -15.15
C LEU A 258 15.10 11.65 -15.49
N ALA A 259 15.91 12.25 -14.61
CA ALA A 259 17.36 12.37 -14.80
C ALA A 259 18.14 11.17 -14.26
N PHE A 260 17.53 10.27 -13.49
CA PHE A 260 18.22 9.09 -12.99
C PHE A 260 18.64 8.16 -14.15
N PRO A 261 19.90 7.70 -14.19
CA PRO A 261 20.43 6.90 -15.28
C PRO A 261 20.02 5.43 -15.15
N PHE A 262 18.74 5.14 -15.42
CA PHE A 262 18.23 3.78 -15.46
C PHE A 262 18.94 2.94 -16.53
N SER A 263 19.40 1.76 -16.14
CA SER A 263 20.01 0.75 -17.01
C SER A 263 19.13 -0.51 -16.95
N PRO A 264 18.60 -1.02 -18.06
CA PRO A 264 17.70 -2.17 -18.02
C PRO A 264 18.45 -3.45 -17.66
N TYR A 265 17.81 -4.31 -16.89
CA TYR A 265 18.28 -5.66 -16.60
C TYR A 265 17.19 -6.68 -16.96
N HIS A 266 17.51 -7.60 -17.86
CA HIS A 266 16.54 -8.56 -18.40
C HIS A 266 16.73 -9.95 -17.81
N VAL A 267 15.65 -10.54 -17.29
CA VAL A 267 15.64 -11.98 -16.99
C VAL A 267 15.01 -12.72 -18.17
N VAL A 268 15.79 -13.57 -18.82
CA VAL A 268 15.38 -14.33 -20.01
C VAL A 268 15.32 -15.81 -19.66
N VAL A 269 14.13 -16.40 -19.81
CA VAL A 269 13.94 -17.83 -19.59
C VAL A 269 13.90 -18.55 -20.94
N VAL A 270 14.82 -19.49 -21.13
CA VAL A 270 14.91 -20.33 -22.33
C VAL A 270 14.42 -21.72 -21.98
N THR A 271 13.22 -22.08 -22.42
CA THR A 271 12.65 -23.42 -22.25
C THR A 271 13.13 -24.35 -23.36
N GLY A 272 13.41 -25.62 -23.02
CA GLY A 272 13.92 -26.59 -23.99
C GLY A 272 15.41 -26.41 -24.27
N SER A 273 16.18 -26.03 -23.23
CA SER A 273 17.61 -25.73 -23.32
C SER A 273 18.46 -26.84 -23.96
N ASN A 274 18.07 -28.10 -23.82
CA ASN A 274 18.75 -29.25 -24.45
C ASN A 274 18.47 -29.41 -25.96
N GLY A 275 17.44 -28.73 -26.48
CA GLY A 275 17.12 -28.73 -27.91
C GLY A 275 18.12 -27.91 -28.72
N MET A 276 18.14 -28.12 -30.03
CA MET A 276 19.09 -27.47 -30.95
C MET A 276 19.07 -25.94 -30.81
N LEU A 277 17.89 -25.33 -30.74
CA LEU A 277 17.75 -23.89 -30.58
C LEU A 277 18.20 -23.39 -29.21
N GLY A 278 17.89 -24.13 -28.14
CA GLY A 278 18.28 -23.77 -26.77
C GLY A 278 19.80 -23.77 -26.58
N LYS A 279 20.48 -24.81 -27.09
CA LYS A 279 21.94 -24.88 -27.11
C LYS A 279 22.56 -23.76 -27.95
N TYR A 280 22.01 -23.49 -29.12
CA TYR A 280 22.53 -22.41 -29.97
C TYR A 280 22.38 -21.03 -29.33
N ILE A 281 21.27 -20.77 -28.63
CA ILE A 281 21.11 -19.54 -27.85
C ILE A 281 22.14 -19.48 -26.72
N GLN A 282 22.37 -20.59 -26.02
CA GLN A 282 23.39 -20.67 -24.97
C GLN A 282 24.78 -20.33 -25.51
N ASP A 283 25.17 -20.90 -26.64
CA ASP A 283 26.47 -20.64 -27.27
C ASP A 283 26.60 -19.18 -27.68
N ILE A 284 25.57 -18.58 -28.30
CA ILE A 284 25.56 -17.15 -28.65
C ILE A 284 25.76 -16.26 -27.42
N VAL A 285 25.05 -16.55 -26.32
CA VAL A 285 25.15 -15.75 -25.10
C VAL A 285 26.56 -15.86 -24.52
N LEU A 286 27.14 -17.06 -24.48
CA LEU A 286 28.51 -17.27 -23.99
C LEU A 286 29.55 -16.59 -24.87
N GLU A 287 29.47 -16.74 -26.19
CA GLU A 287 30.41 -16.15 -27.15
C GLU A 287 30.40 -14.62 -27.07
N ARG A 288 29.21 -14.01 -27.14
CA ARG A 288 29.07 -12.55 -27.12
C ARG A 288 29.51 -11.96 -25.78
N SER A 289 29.06 -12.55 -24.68
CA SER A 289 29.33 -12.03 -23.35
C SER A 289 30.78 -12.26 -22.91
N SER A 290 31.45 -13.28 -23.46
CA SER A 290 32.90 -13.47 -23.25
C SER A 290 33.71 -12.46 -24.06
N ALA A 291 33.28 -12.13 -25.27
CA ALA A 291 33.98 -11.20 -26.16
C ALA A 291 33.98 -9.76 -25.63
N ASP A 292 32.91 -9.33 -24.95
CA ASP A 292 32.80 -7.99 -24.36
C ASP A 292 33.16 -7.94 -22.85
N GLY A 293 33.51 -9.10 -22.25
CA GLY A 293 33.85 -9.21 -20.83
C GLY A 293 32.68 -8.97 -19.88
N SER A 294 31.44 -9.10 -20.34
CA SER A 294 30.23 -8.81 -19.54
C SER A 294 29.77 -9.98 -18.66
N ILE A 295 30.34 -11.19 -18.80
CA ILE A 295 30.00 -12.34 -17.95
C ILE A 295 30.44 -12.07 -16.50
N ILE A 296 29.45 -12.04 -15.60
CA ILE A 296 29.67 -11.92 -14.16
C ILE A 296 29.74 -13.31 -13.52
N LYS A 297 28.84 -14.22 -13.91
CA LYS A 297 28.71 -15.54 -13.29
C LYS A 297 28.06 -16.55 -14.22
N ILE A 298 28.57 -17.78 -14.20
CA ILE A 298 27.93 -18.95 -14.82
C ILE A 298 27.71 -19.98 -13.71
N THR A 299 26.49 -20.48 -13.54
CA THR A 299 26.21 -21.60 -12.63
C THR A 299 25.99 -22.88 -13.42
N SER A 300 26.90 -23.85 -13.27
CA SER A 300 26.84 -25.15 -13.95
C SER A 300 25.83 -26.13 -13.34
N THR A 301 25.03 -25.70 -12.37
CA THR A 301 23.90 -26.48 -11.80
C THR A 301 22.70 -26.45 -12.74
N THR A 302 21.80 -27.42 -12.63
CA THR A 302 20.50 -27.37 -13.33
C THR A 302 19.49 -26.57 -12.49
N PRO A 303 18.83 -25.53 -13.04
CA PRO A 303 19.00 -25.01 -14.40
C PRO A 303 20.27 -24.18 -14.57
N LEU A 304 20.89 -24.28 -15.75
CA LEU A 304 22.05 -23.46 -16.11
C LEU A 304 21.64 -21.99 -16.09
N LYS A 305 22.46 -21.15 -15.46
CA LYS A 305 22.28 -19.70 -15.48
C LYS A 305 23.52 -19.01 -15.98
N ILE A 306 23.32 -18.04 -16.86
CA ILE A 306 24.36 -17.13 -17.34
C ILE A 306 23.97 -15.72 -16.93
N VAL A 307 24.78 -15.10 -16.09
CA VAL A 307 24.58 -13.75 -15.58
C VAL A 307 25.57 -12.82 -16.27
N THR A 308 25.03 -11.86 -17.03
CA THR A 308 25.78 -10.77 -17.65
C THR A 308 25.55 -9.47 -16.88
N LYS A 309 26.21 -8.39 -17.29
CA LYS A 309 26.00 -7.04 -16.75
C LYS A 309 24.54 -6.54 -16.86
N ASP A 310 23.84 -6.94 -17.90
CA ASP A 310 22.53 -6.42 -18.32
C ASP A 310 21.43 -7.50 -18.38
N SER A 311 21.75 -8.77 -18.08
CA SER A 311 20.75 -9.84 -18.09
C SER A 311 21.10 -11.08 -17.26
N GLU A 312 20.07 -11.83 -16.87
CA GLU A 312 20.17 -13.19 -16.34
C GLU A 312 19.45 -14.13 -17.32
N TRP A 313 20.16 -15.10 -17.87
CA TRP A 313 19.62 -16.12 -18.75
C TRP A 313 19.46 -17.43 -17.98
N ILE A 314 18.25 -17.96 -17.91
CA ILE A 314 17.90 -19.19 -17.20
C ILE A 314 17.49 -20.25 -18.23
N PHE A 315 18.28 -21.31 -18.34
CA PHE A 315 18.10 -22.36 -19.33
C PHE A 315 17.43 -23.58 -18.69
N LEU A 316 16.12 -23.74 -18.96
CA LEU A 316 15.29 -24.79 -18.39
C LEU A 316 15.15 -25.99 -19.34
N THR A 317 15.37 -27.19 -18.79
CA THR A 317 15.07 -28.48 -19.42
C THR A 317 13.65 -28.94 -19.10
N ARG A 318 13.16 -29.97 -19.80
CA ARG A 318 11.85 -30.59 -19.52
C ARG A 318 11.76 -31.18 -18.10
N HIS A 319 12.90 -31.53 -17.49
CA HIS A 319 12.96 -32.07 -16.12
C HIS A 319 12.96 -30.96 -15.05
N ASP A 320 13.14 -29.70 -15.45
CA ASP A 320 13.08 -28.53 -14.56
C ASP A 320 11.65 -27.99 -14.40
N GLY A 321 10.65 -28.67 -14.96
CA GLY A 321 9.25 -28.22 -15.05
C GLY A 321 8.52 -28.02 -13.71
N ASP A 322 9.07 -28.51 -12.59
CA ASP A 322 8.54 -28.20 -11.25
C ASP A 322 8.99 -26.81 -10.72
N LEU A 323 9.90 -26.11 -11.41
CA LEU A 323 10.31 -24.72 -11.08
C LEU A 323 9.37 -23.64 -11.67
N CYS A 324 8.36 -24.04 -12.43
CA CYS A 324 7.36 -23.13 -13.03
C CYS A 324 6.02 -23.10 -12.27
N LYS A 325 5.97 -23.66 -11.06
CA LYS A 325 4.81 -23.57 -10.15
C LYS A 325 4.94 -22.42 -9.18
#